data_AF-A0A6P0S0L5-F1
#
_entry.id   AF-A0A6P0S0L5-F1
#
_cell.length_a   1.000
_cell.length_b   1.000
_cell.length_c   1.000
_cell.angle_alpha   90.00
_cell.angle_beta   90.00
_cell.angle_gamma   90.00
#
_symmetry.space_group_name_H-M   'P 1'
#
loop_
_entity.id
_entity.type
_entity.pdbx_description
1 polymer ?
#
loop_
_entity_poly.entity_id
_entity_poly.type
_entity_poly.pdbx_seq_one_letter_code
_entity_poly.pdbx_strand_id
1 'polypeptide(L)' 'MSMKFLCLLAAPEGIKNFQEHHPDVAIYTAGIDDKLDQYGYIVPGLGDVGDRLYGTK' A
#
# COMPACT_ATOMS: atom_id res chain seq x y z
N MET A 1 -5.46 10.16 21.47
CA MET A 1 -4.70 9.05 20.84
C MET A 1 -4.68 9.33 19.35
N SER A 2 -3.52 9.38 18.69
CA SER A 2 -3.42 9.61 17.23
C SER A 2 -3.24 8.26 16.52
N MET A 3 -4.06 7.98 15.51
CA MET A 3 -3.97 6.78 14.70
C MET A 3 -2.91 6.95 13.62
N LYS A 4 -2.15 5.89 13.35
CA LYS A 4 -1.09 5.86 12.33
C LYS A 4 -1.24 4.60 11.50
N PHE A 5 -1.18 4.74 10.18
CA PHE A 5 -1.17 3.63 9.24
C PHE A 5 0.27 3.31 8.84
N LEU A 6 0.66 2.04 8.91
CA LEU A 6 2.00 1.57 8.56
C LEU A 6 1.88 0.45 7.51
N CYS A 7 2.57 0.59 6.39
CA CYS A 7 2.71 -0.45 5.38
C CYS A 7 4.15 -0.55 4.87
N LEU A 8 4.46 -1.62 4.13
CA LEU A 8 5.78 -1.78 3.51
C LEU A 8 5.88 -1.04 2.18
N LEU A 9 4.82 -1.09 1.38
CA LEU A 9 4.78 -0.54 0.04
C LEU A 9 3.42 0.09 -0.22
N ALA A 10 3.41 1.22 -0.92
CA ALA A 10 2.20 1.92 -1.33
C ALA A 10 2.30 2.42 -2.78
N ALA A 11 1.15 2.63 -3.42
CA ALA A 11 1.05 3.32 -4.70
C ALA A 11 0.45 4.72 -4.51
N PRO A 12 0.79 5.71 -5.35
CA PRO A 12 0.30 7.09 -5.24
C PRO A 12 -1.23 7.20 -5.21
N GLU A 13 -1.93 6.37 -5.99
CA GLU A 13 -3.39 6.32 -6.05
C GLU A 13 -3.98 5.87 -4.72
N GLY A 14 -3.36 4.87 -4.08
CA GLY A 14 -3.77 4.38 -2.76
C GLY A 14 -3.54 5.42 -1.65
N ILE A 15 -2.38 6.10 -1.68
CA ILE A 15 -2.06 7.17 -0.73
C ILE A 15 -3.09 8.31 -0.86
N LYS A 16 -3.35 8.77 -2.08
CA LYS A 16 -4.30 9.85 -2.34
C LYS A 16 -5.70 9.48 -1.85
N ASN A 17 -6.20 8.30 -2.25
CA ASN A 17 -7.51 7.82 -1.84
C ASN A 17 -7.63 7.69 -0.32
N PHE A 18 -6.58 7.19 0.35
CA PHE A 18 -6.57 7.07 1.82
C PHE A 18 -6.62 8.44 2.49
N GLN A 19 -5.80 9.40 2.03
CA GLN A 19 -5.76 10.75 2.59
C GLN A 19 -7.06 11.54 2.36
N GLU A 20 -7.75 11.31 1.24
CA GLU A 20 -9.06 11.92 0.98
C GLU A 20 -10.12 11.47 2.00
N HIS A 21 -10.09 10.20 2.41
CA HIS A 21 -11.07 9.64 3.36
C HIS A 21 -10.63 9.76 4.83
N HIS A 22 -9.32 9.78 5.08
CA HIS A 22 -8.72 9.80 6.42
C HIS A 22 -7.59 10.84 6.51
N PRO A 23 -7.90 12.15 6.36
CA PRO A 23 -6.89 13.21 6.34
C PRO A 23 -6.16 13.39 7.67
N ASP A 24 -6.71 12.88 8.78
CA ASP A 24 -6.16 12.96 10.13
C ASP A 24 -5.19 11.81 10.46
N VAL A 25 -5.05 10.82 9.58
CA VAL A 25 -4.24 9.62 9.81
C VAL A 25 -2.92 9.72 9.07
N ALA A 26 -1.82 9.71 9.82
CA ALA A 26 -0.48 9.70 9.23
C ALA A 26 -0.16 8.34 8.60
N ILE A 27 0.31 8.36 7.34
CA ILE A 27 0.77 7.19 6.60
C ILE A 27 2.29 7.10 6.70
N TYR A 28 2.78 5.93 7.08
CA TYR A 28 4.20 5.58 7.04
C TYR A 28 4.36 4.38 6.11
N THR A 29 5.25 4.50 5.12
CA THR A 29 5.57 3.41 4.21
C THR A 29 7.08 3.30 4.01
N ALA A 30 7.61 2.09 3.80
CA ALA A 30 9.02 1.90 3.50
C ALA A 30 9.36 2.23 2.04
N GLY A 31 8.39 2.12 1.12
CA GLY A 31 8.55 2.48 -0.28
C GLY A 31 7.25 2.99 -0.92
N ILE A 32 7.41 3.76 -1.99
CA ILE A 32 6.32 4.19 -2.87
C ILE A 32 6.73 3.80 -4.28
N ASP A 33 5.91 2.97 -4.92
CA ASP A 33 6.11 2.49 -6.30
C ASP A 33 5.25 3.30 -7.29
N ASP A 34 5.34 2.99 -8.58
CA ASP A 34 4.87 3.91 -9.63
C ASP A 34 3.34 4.07 -9.67
N LYS A 35 2.61 2.95 -9.63
CA LYS A 35 1.15 2.94 -9.88
C LYS A 35 0.49 1.63 -9.47
N LEU A 36 -0.83 1.63 -9.55
CA LEU A 36 -1.62 0.40 -9.61
C LEU A 36 -1.84 -0.05 -11.06
N ASP A 37 -1.86 -1.37 -11.30
CA ASP A 37 -2.35 -1.94 -12.55
C ASP A 37 -3.88 -2.13 -12.55
N GLN A 38 -4.42 -2.68 -13.64
CA GLN A 38 -5.86 -2.92 -13.79
C GLN A 38 -6.45 -3.95 -12.82
N TYR A 39 -5.60 -4.78 -12.19
CA TYR A 39 -5.99 -5.78 -11.21
C TYR A 39 -5.79 -5.29 -9.77
N GLY A 40 -5.27 -4.07 -9.58
CA GLY A 40 -5.00 -3.48 -8.28
C GLY A 40 -3.66 -3.88 -7.67
N TYR A 41 -2.74 -4.48 -8.44
CA TYR A 41 -1.37 -4.71 -7.97
C TYR A 41 -0.54 -3.43 -8.08
N ILE A 42 0.30 -3.20 -7.08
CA ILE A 42 1.35 -2.18 -7.14
C ILE A 42 2.38 -2.60 -8.19
N VAL A 43 2.84 -1.67 -9.04
CA VAL A 43 3.84 -1.90 -10.08
C VAL A 43 5.02 -0.93 -9.89
N PRO A 44 6.29 -1.40 -9.90
CA PRO A 44 6.74 -2.78 -10.14
C PRO A 44 6.37 -3.80 -9.05
N GLY A 45 6.19 -3.35 -7.81
CA GLY A 45 5.56 -4.11 -6.74
C GLY A 45 6.34 -5.31 -6.21
N LEU A 46 5.63 -6.10 -5.42
CA LEU A 46 6.14 -7.34 -4.82
C LEU A 46 5.29 -8.58 -5.19
N GLY A 47 4.29 -8.42 -6.06
CA GLY A 47 3.30 -9.46 -6.37
C GLY A 47 2.42 -9.80 -5.16
N ASP A 48 1.90 -11.02 -5.11
CA ASP A 48 1.16 -11.50 -3.94
C ASP A 48 2.13 -11.80 -2.79
N VAL A 49 2.22 -10.86 -1.84
CA VAL A 49 3.11 -10.98 -0.68
C VAL A 49 2.61 -12.02 0.32
N GLY A 50 1.30 -12.25 0.39
CA GLY A 50 0.72 -13.27 1.29
C GLY A 50 1.19 -14.66 0.88
N ASP A 51 1.01 -15.00 -0.39
CA ASP A 51 1.47 -16.28 -0.95
C ASP A 51 2.99 -16.45 -0.81
N ARG A 52 3.75 -15.37 -1.02
CA ARG A 52 5.22 -15.40 -0.89
C ARG A 52 5.70 -15.60 0.55
N LEU A 53 5.00 -15.04 1.53
CA LEU A 53 5.38 -15.15 2.94
C LEU A 53 5.00 -16.51 3.53
N TYR A 54 3.85 -17.05 3.15
CA TYR A 54 3.29 -18.26 3.77
C TYR A 54 3.43 -19.51 2.89
N GLY A 55 3.93 -19.36 1.66
CA GLY A 55 4.14 -20.48 0.73
C GLY A 55 2.83 -21.15 0.29
N THR A 56 1.72 -20.43 0.36
CA THR A 56 0.39 -20.95 0.04
C THR A 56 0.11 -20.74 -1.44
N LYS A 57 -0.09 -21.84 -2.17
CA LYS A 57 -0.68 -21.86 -3.50
C LYS A 57 -1.37 -23.20 -3.75
#